data_AF-S8EJL7-F1
#
_entry.id   AF-S8EJL7-F1
#
_cell.length_a   1.000
_cell.length_b   1.000
_cell.length_c   1.000
_cell.angle_alpha   90.00
_cell.angle_beta   90.00
_cell.angle_gamma   90.00
#
_symmetry.space_group_name_H-M   'P 1'
#
loop_
_entity.id
_entity.type
_entity.pdbx_description
1 polymer ?
#
loop_
_entity_poly.entity_id
_entity_poly.type
_entity_poly.pdbx_seq_one_letter_code
_entity_poly.pdbx_strand_id
1 'polypeptide(L)'
;LISIACLSLFSETSASGVISDGVFRSPIQIERRLLQIKKKCPVNFEFLDYSVITSQCKGPQYPPSSCCSAFKRFACPFVDSLNDLTNNCASTMFSYINLYGKYPPGLFASECREGPSGLSCPPAA
;
A
#
# COMPACT_ATOMS: atom_id res chain seq x y z
N LEU A 1 -27.95 16.93 46.13
CA LEU A 1 -27.67 17.38 44.74
C LEU A 1 -26.27 16.87 44.39
N ILE A 2 -26.17 15.68 43.80
CA ILE A 2 -24.88 15.06 43.43
C ILE A 2 -24.74 15.27 41.92
N SER A 3 -23.91 16.22 41.52
CA SER A 3 -23.59 16.47 40.11
C SER A 3 -22.62 15.40 39.62
N ILE A 4 -23.12 14.47 38.80
CA ILE A 4 -22.30 13.45 38.13
C ILE A 4 -21.62 14.11 36.93
N ALA A 5 -20.31 14.29 37.02
CA ALA A 5 -19.48 14.70 35.88
C ALA A 5 -19.38 13.54 34.89
N CYS A 6 -19.98 13.71 33.70
CA CYS A 6 -19.88 12.76 32.62
C CYS A 6 -18.54 12.97 31.90
N LEU A 7 -17.50 12.24 32.30
CA LEU A 7 -16.23 12.18 31.56
C LEU A 7 -16.39 11.20 30.40
N SER A 8 -16.76 11.74 29.24
CA SER A 8 -16.83 11.01 27.98
C SER A 8 -15.43 10.57 27.54
N LEU A 9 -15.07 9.31 27.81
CA LEU A 9 -13.92 8.67 27.18
C LEU A 9 -14.30 8.38 25.72
N PHE A 10 -13.84 9.24 24.79
CA PHE A 10 -13.86 8.91 23.37
C PHE A 10 -12.81 7.83 23.12
N SER A 11 -13.24 6.57 22.99
CA SER A 11 -12.38 5.51 22.47
C SER A 11 -12.27 5.69 20.96
N GLU A 12 -11.23 6.38 20.49
CA GLU A 12 -10.83 6.38 19.09
C GLU A 12 -10.34 4.97 18.74
N THR A 13 -11.18 4.21 18.04
CA THR A 13 -10.78 2.92 17.46
C THR A 13 -9.94 3.19 16.22
N SER A 14 -8.61 3.23 16.39
CA SER A 14 -7.69 3.30 15.25
C SER A 14 -7.69 1.96 14.52
N ALA A 15 -8.22 1.91 13.31
CA ALA A 15 -8.15 0.71 12.47
C ALA A 15 -6.73 0.59 11.89
N SER A 16 -5.96 -0.39 12.34
CA SER A 16 -4.72 -0.81 11.66
C SER A 16 -5.09 -1.63 10.41
N GLY A 17 -4.66 -1.18 9.23
CA GLY A 17 -4.85 -1.91 7.96
C GLY A 17 -3.71 -2.89 7.67
N VAL A 18 -3.93 -3.85 6.77
CA VAL A 18 -2.86 -4.71 6.21
C VAL A 18 -2.94 -4.66 4.69
N ILE A 19 -1.82 -4.43 3.99
CA ILE A 19 -1.74 -4.61 2.53
C ILE A 19 -1.49 -6.10 2.29
N SER A 20 -2.47 -6.77 1.69
CA SER A 20 -2.43 -8.22 1.46
C SER A 20 -1.34 -8.63 0.48
N ASP A 21 -0.74 -9.82 0.65
CA ASP A 21 0.30 -10.35 -0.26
C ASP A 21 -0.18 -10.41 -1.73
N GLY A 22 -1.49 -10.59 -1.94
CA GLY A 22 -2.11 -10.57 -3.26
C GLY A 22 -1.93 -9.27 -4.04
N VAL A 23 -1.66 -8.15 -3.37
CA VAL A 23 -1.36 -6.84 -3.97
C VAL A 23 -0.02 -6.87 -4.71
N PHE A 24 0.97 -7.60 -4.19
CA PHE A 24 2.33 -7.70 -4.74
C PHE A 24 2.44 -8.67 -5.91
N ARG A 25 1.40 -9.49 -6.15
CA ARG A 25 1.42 -10.52 -7.18
C ARG A 25 1.08 -9.93 -8.54
N SER A 26 2.08 -9.40 -9.24
CA SER A 26 2.00 -9.23 -10.70
C SER A 26 1.86 -10.62 -11.33
N PRO A 27 0.76 -10.95 -12.02
CA PRO A 27 0.61 -12.27 -12.60
C PRO A 27 1.57 -12.41 -13.78
N ILE A 28 2.73 -13.03 -13.56
CA ILE A 28 3.43 -13.73 -14.63
C ILE A 28 2.56 -14.97 -14.92
N GLN A 29 1.68 -14.88 -15.91
CA GLN A 29 0.86 -16.00 -16.36
C GLN A 29 1.08 -16.29 -17.85
N ILE A 30 2.02 -17.21 -18.10
CA ILE A 30 1.85 -18.20 -19.17
C ILE A 30 0.77 -19.15 -18.65
N GLU A 31 -0.49 -18.86 -18.96
CA GLU A 31 -1.60 -19.82 -19.07
C GLU A 31 -2.89 -19.01 -19.20
N ARG A 32 -3.55 -19.19 -20.36
CA ARG A 32 -4.84 -18.63 -20.80
C ARG A 32 -5.65 -17.90 -19.71
N ARG A 33 -5.36 -16.62 -19.48
CA ARG A 33 -6.24 -15.73 -18.71
C ARG A 33 -7.36 -15.26 -19.63
N LEU A 34 -8.62 -15.48 -19.22
CA LEU A 34 -9.70 -14.56 -19.57
C LEU A 34 -9.19 -13.14 -19.29
N LEU A 35 -9.43 -12.18 -20.20
CA LEU A 35 -9.26 -10.76 -19.92
C LEU A 35 -10.17 -10.43 -18.72
N GLN A 36 -9.63 -10.56 -17.52
CA GLN A 36 -10.33 -10.19 -16.29
C GLN A 36 -10.43 -8.67 -16.35
N ILE A 37 -11.57 -8.17 -16.83
CA ILE A 37 -11.87 -6.74 -16.87
C ILE A 37 -12.03 -6.31 -15.41
N LYS A 38 -10.93 -5.85 -14.82
CA LYS A 38 -10.91 -5.24 -13.50
C LYS A 38 -11.55 -3.86 -13.60
N LYS A 39 -12.28 -3.47 -12.55
CA LYS A 39 -12.80 -2.12 -12.44
C LYS A 39 -11.64 -1.12 -12.41
N LYS A 40 -11.88 0.06 -12.99
CA LYS A 40 -10.92 1.17 -12.89
C LYS A 40 -10.75 1.56 -11.42
N CYS A 41 -9.51 1.79 -11.02
CA CYS A 41 -9.18 2.28 -9.71
C CYS A 41 -9.86 3.65 -9.44
N PRO A 42 -10.57 3.82 -8.33
CA PRO A 42 -11.15 5.11 -7.96
C PRO A 42 -10.10 6.15 -7.54
N VAL A 43 -8.89 5.70 -7.15
CA VAL A 43 -7.77 6.57 -6.78
C VAL A 43 -6.97 6.94 -8.03
N ASN A 44 -6.72 8.24 -8.21
CA ASN A 44 -5.89 8.73 -9.30
C ASN A 44 -4.41 8.74 -8.89
N PHE A 45 -3.75 7.58 -9.01
CA PHE A 45 -2.34 7.42 -8.67
C PHE A 45 -1.38 8.27 -9.53
N GLU A 46 -1.79 8.74 -10.72
CA GLU A 46 -0.93 9.52 -11.62
C GLU A 46 -0.38 10.80 -10.99
N PHE A 47 -1.22 11.49 -10.20
CA PHE A 47 -0.91 12.82 -9.66
C PHE A 47 -0.56 12.81 -8.17
N LEU A 48 -0.24 11.65 -7.59
CA LEU A 48 0.23 11.59 -6.22
C LEU A 48 1.69 12.02 -6.10
N ASP A 49 2.10 12.40 -4.88
CA ASP A 49 3.49 12.76 -4.60
C ASP A 49 4.35 11.52 -4.36
N TYR A 50 5.13 11.16 -5.38
CA TYR A 50 6.08 10.05 -5.35
C TYR A 50 7.38 10.37 -4.59
N SER A 51 7.61 11.63 -4.22
CA SER A 51 8.80 12.03 -3.45
C SER A 51 8.90 11.31 -2.11
N VAL A 52 7.75 10.94 -1.52
CA VAL A 52 7.67 10.14 -0.29
C VAL A 52 8.46 8.85 -0.41
N ILE A 53 8.45 8.21 -1.58
CA ILE A 53 9.21 6.99 -1.86
C ILE A 53 10.60 7.33 -2.41
N THR A 54 10.68 8.17 -3.45
CA THR A 54 11.93 8.38 -4.22
C THR A 54 13.00 9.15 -3.46
N SER A 55 12.63 9.94 -2.44
CA SER A 55 13.60 10.61 -1.56
C SER A 55 14.28 9.65 -0.57
N GLN A 56 13.63 8.53 -0.24
CA GLN A 56 14.07 7.61 0.82
C GLN A 56 14.57 6.26 0.30
N CYS A 57 13.94 5.72 -0.74
CA CYS A 57 14.29 4.45 -1.34
C CYS A 57 15.20 4.67 -2.55
N LYS A 58 16.52 4.61 -2.35
CA LYS A 58 17.52 4.90 -3.38
C LYS A 58 18.36 3.68 -3.73
N GLY A 59 18.62 3.51 -5.03
CA GLY A 59 19.55 2.51 -5.54
C GLY A 59 21.01 2.89 -5.28
N PRO A 60 21.95 1.97 -5.54
CA PRO A 60 21.71 0.63 -6.11
C PRO A 60 21.28 -0.42 -5.08
N GLN A 61 21.54 -0.21 -3.79
CA GLN A 61 21.29 -1.20 -2.75
C GLN A 61 19.82 -1.32 -2.32
N TYR A 62 18.99 -0.28 -2.53
CA TYR A 62 17.59 -0.23 -2.11
C TYR A 62 17.37 -0.75 -0.67
N PRO A 63 17.86 -0.02 0.36
CA PRO A 63 17.84 -0.50 1.74
C PRO A 63 16.41 -0.84 2.20
N PRO A 64 16.12 -2.10 2.59
CA PRO A 64 14.75 -2.58 2.81
C PRO A 64 13.99 -1.77 3.86
N SER A 65 14.63 -1.43 4.98
CA SER A 65 14.01 -0.66 6.06
C SER A 65 13.51 0.70 5.58
N SER A 66 14.34 1.45 4.85
CA SER A 66 13.97 2.76 4.30
C SER A 66 12.90 2.64 3.22
N CYS A 67 13.09 1.69 2.29
CA CYS A 67 12.16 1.46 1.18
C CYS A 67 10.77 1.05 1.65
N CYS A 68 10.69 0.13 2.61
CA CYS A 68 9.41 -0.36 3.12
C CYS A 68 8.74 0.66 4.05
N SER A 69 9.49 1.41 4.85
CA SER A 69 8.92 2.51 5.65
C SER A 69 8.31 3.59 4.75
N ALA A 70 9.03 3.99 3.69
CA ALA A 70 8.56 4.97 2.72
C ALA A 70 7.35 4.45 1.92
N PHE A 71 7.40 3.20 1.48
CA PHE A 71 6.30 2.56 0.78
C PHE A 71 5.04 2.48 1.66
N LYS A 72 5.16 2.13 2.94
CA LYS A 72 4.04 2.16 3.89
C LYS A 72 3.41 3.56 3.98
N ARG A 73 4.21 4.62 4.14
CA ARG A 73 3.69 6.00 4.21
C ARG A 73 2.90 6.38 2.96
N PHE A 74 3.34 5.91 1.80
CA PHE A 74 2.65 6.17 0.54
C PHE A 74 1.38 5.31 0.34
N ALA A 75 1.45 4.02 0.63
CA ALA A 75 0.41 3.05 0.25
C ALA A 75 -0.68 2.86 1.32
N CYS A 76 -0.35 2.99 2.60
CA CYS A 76 -1.28 2.74 3.70
C CYS A 76 -2.56 3.59 3.71
N PRO A 77 -2.56 4.87 3.27
CA PRO A 77 -3.79 5.64 3.12
C PRO A 77 -4.80 5.04 2.13
N PHE A 78 -4.38 4.10 1.28
CA PHE A 78 -5.19 3.52 0.21
C PHE A 78 -5.45 2.02 0.39
N VAL A 79 -5.26 1.48 1.61
CA VAL A 79 -5.29 0.04 1.90
C VAL A 79 -6.56 -0.66 1.40
N ASP A 80 -7.73 -0.03 1.57
CA ASP A 80 -9.01 -0.60 1.13
C ASP A 80 -9.09 -0.73 -0.39
N SER A 81 -8.66 0.31 -1.11
CA SER A 81 -8.63 0.32 -2.57
C SER A 81 -7.59 -0.65 -3.13
N LEU A 82 -6.45 -0.80 -2.45
CA LEU A 82 -5.39 -1.72 -2.85
C LEU A 82 -5.77 -3.18 -2.61
N ASN A 83 -6.48 -3.48 -1.52
CA ASN A 83 -6.92 -4.83 -1.18
C ASN A 83 -8.15 -5.30 -1.96
N ASP A 84 -8.90 -4.41 -2.61
CA ASP A 84 -10.01 -4.80 -3.49
C ASP A 84 -9.49 -5.44 -4.78
N LEU A 85 -9.48 -6.78 -4.78
CA LEU A 85 -9.04 -7.59 -5.91
C LEU A 85 -9.90 -7.44 -7.18
N THR A 86 -11.07 -6.80 -7.08
CA THR A 86 -11.97 -6.55 -8.23
C THR A 86 -11.56 -5.33 -9.06
N ASN A 87 -10.63 -4.51 -8.56
CA ASN A 87 -10.12 -3.34 -9.25
C ASN A 87 -8.63 -3.49 -9.66
N ASN A 88 -8.11 -2.52 -10.41
CA ASN A 88 -6.73 -2.47 -10.88
C ASN A 88 -5.80 -1.53 -10.09
N CYS A 89 -6.20 -1.05 -8.90
CA CYS A 89 -5.44 -0.09 -8.10
C CYS A 89 -4.01 -0.54 -7.79
N ALA A 90 -3.83 -1.78 -7.34
CA ALA A 90 -2.51 -2.34 -7.03
C ALA A 90 -1.55 -2.26 -8.23
N SER A 91 -2.00 -2.74 -9.39
CA SER A 91 -1.21 -2.70 -10.62
C SER A 91 -0.92 -1.27 -11.07
N THR A 92 -1.91 -0.37 -11.03
CA THR A 92 -1.74 1.03 -11.41
C THR A 92 -0.77 1.75 -10.49
N MET A 93 -0.87 1.55 -9.18
CA MET A 93 0.04 2.11 -8.18
C MET A 93 1.49 1.67 -8.46
N PHE A 94 1.75 0.37 -8.60
CA PHE A 94 3.11 -0.12 -8.86
C PHE A 94 3.66 0.35 -10.20
N SER A 95 2.83 0.49 -11.25
CA SER A 95 3.26 1.05 -12.52
C SER A 95 3.83 2.47 -12.36
N TYR A 96 3.14 3.36 -11.64
CA TYR A 96 3.63 4.72 -11.44
C TYR A 96 4.80 4.78 -10.46
N ILE A 97 4.81 3.97 -9.39
CA ILE A 97 5.97 3.86 -8.48
C ILE A 97 7.23 3.49 -9.27
N ASN A 98 7.15 2.46 -10.12
CA ASN A 98 8.28 2.00 -10.92
C ASN A 98 8.67 3.03 -11.99
N LEU A 99 7.70 3.71 -12.60
CA LEU A 99 7.94 4.74 -13.61
C LEU A 99 8.70 5.94 -13.03
N TYR A 100 8.19 6.53 -11.94
CA TYR A 100 8.78 7.75 -11.36
C TYR A 100 10.05 7.48 -10.56
N GLY A 101 10.13 6.33 -9.87
CA GLY A 101 11.30 5.94 -9.08
C GLY A 101 12.38 5.19 -9.87
N LYS A 102 12.10 4.77 -11.11
CA LYS A 102 12.95 3.89 -11.92
C LYS A 102 13.30 2.58 -11.19
N TYR A 103 12.35 2.07 -10.41
CA TYR A 103 12.55 0.86 -9.61
C TYR A 103 12.46 -0.41 -10.47
N PRO A 104 13.27 -1.44 -10.17
CA PRO A 104 13.12 -2.74 -10.80
C PRO A 104 11.76 -3.36 -10.43
N PRO A 105 11.08 -4.05 -11.37
CA PRO A 105 9.83 -4.74 -11.07
C PRO A 105 9.99 -5.71 -9.91
N GLY A 106 9.06 -5.65 -8.95
CA GLY A 106 9.03 -6.57 -7.81
C GLY A 106 9.87 -6.16 -6.60
N LEU A 107 10.59 -5.03 -6.63
CA LEU A 107 11.41 -4.57 -5.49
C LEU A 107 10.62 -4.54 -4.17
N PHE A 108 9.47 -3.87 -4.13
CA PHE A 108 8.69 -3.78 -2.90
C PHE A 108 8.04 -5.12 -2.51
N ALA A 109 7.81 -6.01 -3.47
CA ALA A 109 7.30 -7.35 -3.22
C ALA A 109 8.36 -8.30 -2.62
N SER A 110 9.65 -8.07 -2.91
CA SER A 110 10.76 -8.82 -2.32
C SER A 110 11.15 -8.26 -0.97
N GLU A 111 11.23 -6.92 -0.84
CA GLU A 111 11.78 -6.29 0.37
C GLU A 111 10.75 -6.11 1.49
N CYS A 112 9.45 -5.95 1.18
CA CYS A 112 8.46 -5.46 2.13
C CYS A 112 7.43 -6.49 2.58
N ARG A 113 7.88 -7.68 2.99
CA ARG A 113 7.01 -8.68 3.64
C ARG A 113 7.30 -8.75 5.13
N GLU A 114 6.26 -8.57 5.94
CA GLU A 114 6.35 -8.63 7.41
C GLU A 114 5.75 -9.91 8.01
N GLY A 115 5.11 -10.73 7.18
CA GLY A 115 4.53 -12.00 7.60
C GLY A 115 3.57 -12.57 6.56
N PRO A 116 2.88 -13.67 6.88
CA PRO A 116 1.93 -14.33 5.96
C PRO A 116 0.72 -13.46 5.62
N SER A 117 0.41 -12.46 6.45
CA SER A 117 -0.69 -11.51 6.24
C SER A 117 -0.35 -10.35 5.29
N GLY A 118 0.90 -10.24 4.83
CA GLY A 118 1.37 -9.16 3.95
C GLY A 118 2.15 -8.08 4.70
N LEU A 119 1.86 -6.81 4.40
CA LEU A 119 2.55 -5.64 4.95
C LEU A 119 1.61 -4.87 5.89
N SER A 120 1.98 -4.75 7.17
CA SER A 120 1.12 -4.10 8.16
C SER A 120 1.22 -2.58 8.05
N CYS A 121 0.08 -1.91 7.99
CA CYS A 121 0.01 -0.46 8.05
C CYS A 121 -0.08 0.01 9.51
N PRO A 122 0.62 1.10 9.86
CA PRO A 122 0.42 1.70 11.18
C PRO A 122 -1.05 2.16 11.30
N PRO A 123 -1.59 2.20 12.52
CA PRO A 123 -2.90 2.81 12.77
C PRO A 123 -2.89 4.24 12.22
N ALA A 124 -3.99 4.65 11.58
CA ALA A 124 -4.16 6.04 11.15
C ALA A 124 -3.98 6.95 12.38
N ALA A 125 -3.05 7.90 12.28
CA ALA A 125 -2.75 8.89 13.31
C ALA A 125 -3.70 10.09 13.23
#